data_AF-A0A2D4ENE8-F1
#
_entry.id   AF-A0A2D4ENE8-F1
#
_cell.length_a   1.000
_cell.length_b   1.000
_cell.length_c   1.000
_cell.angle_alpha   90.00
_cell.angle_beta   90.00
_cell.angle_gamma   90.00
#
_symmetry.space_group_name_H-M   'P 1'
#
loop_
_entity.id
_entity.type
_entity.pdbx_description
1 polymer ?
#
loop_
_entity_poly.entity_id
_entity_poly.type
_entity_poly.pdbx_seq_one_letter_code
_entity_poly.pdbx_strand_id
1 'polypeptide(L)'
;ITGFQYELISKGMASDLHMISAHPVIVKEWSAYKGKSPQTPELVSALAFREWTCPNLKKLWLGKAVEDKNRRMRAFLACMKSDTPGMLNPANVPTHLLLMCCVLRYMIQWPGGRILHRHELDAFLAQAVSAQLYEPDQLQELKIEKLDPRGVQLAALFMSGVDTALFANDACGQPVPWEHCCPWIYFDGKLFQSKLIKAIREKAPLIDLCDGQTEQVSKVEKMRQSILEGINFNRQAWGGQGW
;
A
#
# COMPACT_ATOMS: atom_id res chain seq x y z
N ILE A 1 5.98 -7.10 -6.12
CA ILE A 1 5.21 -7.29 -4.87
C ILE A 1 5.59 -8.60 -4.15
N THR A 2 6.24 -9.57 -4.82
CA THR A 2 6.85 -10.75 -4.18
C THR A 2 7.92 -10.43 -3.12
N GLY A 3 8.63 -9.29 -3.24
CA GLY A 3 9.70 -8.88 -2.31
C GLY A 3 9.28 -8.51 -0.88
N PHE A 4 8.01 -8.68 -0.53
CA PHE A 4 7.44 -8.23 0.73
C PHE A 4 7.20 -9.39 1.72
N GLN A 5 7.05 -10.62 1.21
CA GLN A 5 6.70 -11.79 2.01
C GLN A 5 7.83 -12.23 2.97
N TYR A 6 9.00 -11.58 2.96
CA TYR A 6 10.22 -12.09 3.59
C TYR A 6 10.95 -11.14 4.55
N GLU A 7 10.49 -9.88 4.72
CA GLU A 7 11.14 -8.93 5.64
C GLU A 7 11.07 -9.40 7.11
N LEU A 8 10.09 -10.26 7.44
CA LEU A 8 9.88 -10.84 8.76
C LEU A 8 10.66 -12.14 9.03
N ILE A 9 11.06 -12.89 8.01
CA ILE A 9 11.73 -14.19 8.19
C ILE A 9 13.18 -14.01 8.66
N SER A 10 13.87 -12.93 8.26
CA SER A 10 15.28 -12.73 8.62
C SER A 10 15.53 -12.46 10.11
N LYS A 11 14.53 -11.95 10.85
CA LYS A 11 14.71 -11.56 12.27
C LYS A 11 14.22 -12.60 13.27
N GLY A 12 13.51 -13.64 12.82
CA GLY A 12 13.12 -14.75 13.69
C GLY A 12 14.28 -15.68 14.11
N MET A 13 15.40 -15.64 13.38
CA MET A 13 16.58 -16.45 13.68
C MET A 13 17.73 -15.66 14.33
N ALA A 14 17.64 -14.33 14.42
CA ALA A 14 18.74 -13.47 14.87
C ALA A 14 18.69 -13.10 16.37
N SER A 15 17.73 -13.61 17.15
CA SER A 15 17.65 -13.31 18.59
C SER A 15 18.53 -14.19 19.47
N ASP A 16 19.17 -15.23 18.93
CA ASP A 16 20.06 -16.12 19.65
C ASP A 16 21.44 -16.22 18.98
N LEU A 17 22.17 -15.11 18.81
CA LEU A 17 23.63 -15.14 18.86
C LEU A 17 24.21 -13.71 18.95
N HIS A 18 25.13 -13.54 19.90
CA HIS A 18 26.05 -12.41 19.97
C HIS A 18 26.78 -12.21 18.62
N MET A 19 26.91 -10.95 18.19
CA MET A 19 27.77 -10.47 17.09
C MET A 19 28.09 -11.49 15.99
N ILE A 20 27.16 -11.72 15.06
CA ILE A 20 27.51 -12.36 13.79
C ILE A 20 27.58 -11.28 12.72
N SER A 21 28.72 -11.18 12.06
CA SER A 21 28.88 -10.63 10.71
C SER A 21 27.68 -11.07 9.85
N ALA A 22 26.68 -10.20 9.70
CA ALA A 22 25.40 -10.60 9.13
C ALA A 22 25.58 -10.93 7.65
N HIS A 23 25.69 -12.22 7.35
CA HIS A 23 25.58 -12.69 5.98
C HIS A 23 24.23 -12.23 5.43
N PRO A 24 24.18 -11.64 4.23
CA PRO A 24 22.93 -11.19 3.65
C PRO A 24 21.97 -12.38 3.60
N VAL A 25 20.79 -12.24 4.19
CA VAL A 25 19.73 -13.24 4.06
C VAL A 25 19.24 -13.16 2.62
N ILE A 26 19.45 -14.22 1.86
CA ILE A 26 19.04 -14.33 0.46
C ILE A 26 17.85 -15.29 0.37
N VAL A 27 16.77 -14.83 -0.23
CA VAL A 27 15.56 -15.59 -0.49
C VAL A 27 15.51 -15.97 -1.97
N LYS A 28 15.08 -17.19 -2.26
CA LYS A 28 14.81 -17.68 -3.62
C LYS A 28 13.35 -17.37 -3.99
N GLU A 29 13.13 -16.51 -4.98
CA GLU A 29 11.81 -16.14 -5.49
C GLU A 29 11.53 -16.73 -6.87
N TRP A 30 10.51 -17.57 -6.95
CA TRP A 30 9.93 -18.00 -8.22
C TRP A 30 8.87 -16.99 -8.65
N SER A 31 9.16 -16.25 -9.71
CA SER A 31 8.25 -15.24 -10.27
C SER A 31 8.18 -15.48 -11.77
N ALA A 32 6.97 -15.50 -12.32
CA ALA A 32 6.74 -15.61 -13.75
C ALA A 32 6.58 -14.21 -14.36
N TYR A 33 7.49 -13.83 -15.25
CA TYR A 33 7.36 -12.63 -16.08
C TYR A 33 8.07 -12.83 -17.41
N LYS A 34 7.74 -11.99 -18.40
CA LYS A 34 8.27 -12.10 -19.77
C LYS A 34 9.80 -12.12 -19.74
N GLY A 35 10.39 -13.20 -20.24
CA GLY A 35 11.85 -13.38 -20.33
C GLY A 35 12.50 -14.11 -19.15
N LYS A 36 11.77 -14.44 -18.06
CA LYS A 36 12.30 -15.25 -16.95
C LYS A 36 11.88 -16.71 -17.09
N SER A 37 12.85 -17.63 -16.97
CA SER A 37 12.58 -19.07 -16.91
C SER A 37 11.87 -19.41 -15.59
N PRO A 38 10.76 -20.18 -15.63
CA PRO A 38 10.06 -20.60 -14.42
C PRO A 38 10.86 -21.64 -13.61
N GLN A 39 11.92 -22.22 -14.16
CA GLN A 39 12.76 -23.20 -13.47
C GLN A 39 13.85 -22.56 -12.58
N THR A 40 14.17 -21.28 -12.79
CA THR A 40 15.24 -20.59 -12.07
C THR A 40 14.68 -19.58 -11.07
N PRO A 41 14.99 -19.71 -9.77
CA PRO A 41 14.63 -18.69 -8.79
C PRO A 41 15.48 -17.44 -8.96
N GLU A 42 14.91 -16.30 -8.61
CA GLU A 42 15.63 -15.04 -8.43
C GLU A 42 16.09 -14.93 -6.97
N LEU A 43 17.32 -14.46 -6.78
CA LEU A 43 17.91 -14.31 -5.46
C LEU A 43 17.67 -12.89 -4.96
N VAL A 44 16.76 -12.75 -4.00
CA VAL A 44 16.39 -11.46 -3.43
C VAL A 44 17.03 -11.33 -2.06
N SER A 45 17.81 -10.27 -1.87
CA SER A 45 18.41 -9.96 -0.57
C SER A 45 17.38 -9.30 0.34
N ALA A 46 17.32 -9.72 1.60
CA ALA A 46 16.51 -9.07 2.62
C ALA A 46 16.94 -7.61 2.77
N LEU A 47 15.96 -6.69 2.80
CA LEU A 47 16.21 -5.29 3.05
C LEU A 47 16.32 -5.07 4.57
N ALA A 48 17.39 -4.39 4.98
CA ALA A 48 17.51 -3.96 6.37
C ALA A 48 16.72 -2.67 6.58
N PHE A 49 15.96 -2.62 7.69
CA PHE A 49 15.41 -1.36 8.18
C PHE A 49 16.57 -0.42 8.56
N ARG A 50 16.72 0.69 7.84
CA ARG A 50 17.85 1.62 8.04
C ARG A 50 17.72 2.45 9.33
N GLU A 51 16.50 2.75 9.76
CA GLU A 51 16.23 3.74 10.82
C GLU A 51 15.54 3.14 12.06
N TRP A 52 15.32 1.82 12.07
CA TRP A 52 14.58 1.16 13.13
C TRP A 52 15.17 -0.19 13.52
N THR A 53 15.50 -0.31 14.82
CA THR A 53 15.82 -1.57 15.47
C THR A 53 14.53 -2.29 15.86
N CYS A 54 14.11 -3.22 15.01
CA CYS A 54 13.01 -4.14 15.33
C CYS A 54 13.27 -4.85 16.66
N PRO A 55 12.32 -4.86 17.62
CA PRO A 55 12.44 -5.65 18.83
C PRO A 55 12.52 -7.15 18.49
N ASN A 56 13.04 -7.96 19.42
CA ASN A 56 13.00 -9.41 19.24
C ASN A 56 11.56 -9.92 19.10
N LEU A 57 11.38 -11.08 18.44
CA LEU A 57 10.05 -11.64 18.18
C LEU A 57 9.24 -11.86 19.46
N LYS A 58 9.88 -12.30 20.55
CA LYS A 58 9.22 -12.49 21.85
C LYS A 58 8.54 -11.20 22.31
N LYS A 59 9.23 -10.06 22.21
CA LYS A 59 8.68 -8.76 22.59
C LYS A 59 7.65 -8.25 21.58
N LEU A 60 7.89 -8.45 20.27
CA LEU A 60 6.97 -8.03 19.23
C LEU A 60 5.62 -8.78 19.33
N TRP A 61 5.65 -10.11 19.47
CA TRP A 61 4.46 -10.94 19.45
C TRP A 61 3.83 -11.14 20.83
N LEU A 62 4.64 -11.34 21.88
CA LEU A 62 4.12 -11.67 23.21
C LEU A 62 4.13 -10.48 24.19
N GLY A 63 4.65 -9.32 23.77
CA GLY A 63 4.63 -8.09 24.55
C GLY A 63 3.20 -7.64 24.88
N LYS A 64 2.98 -7.17 26.11
CA LYS A 64 1.66 -6.72 26.59
C LYS A 64 1.65 -5.25 27.00
N ALA A 65 2.80 -4.58 26.98
CA ALA A 65 2.89 -3.18 27.37
C ALA A 65 2.31 -2.28 26.26
N VAL A 66 1.89 -1.06 26.62
CA VAL A 66 1.33 -0.10 25.66
C VAL A 66 2.37 0.24 24.57
N GLU A 67 3.64 0.31 24.96
CA GLU A 67 4.75 0.55 24.04
C GLU A 67 4.92 -0.59 23.02
N ASP A 68 4.51 -1.81 23.37
CA ASP A 68 4.56 -2.94 22.44
C ASP A 68 3.54 -2.76 21.33
N LYS A 69 2.35 -2.20 21.61
CA LYS A 69 1.37 -1.83 20.57
C LYS A 69 1.95 -0.82 19.58
N ASN A 70 2.62 0.21 20.08
CA ASN A 70 3.27 1.23 19.23
C ASN A 70 4.42 0.62 18.41
N ARG A 71 5.19 -0.32 19.00
CA ARG A 71 6.23 -1.05 18.27
C ARG A 71 5.68 -1.91 17.15
N ARG A 72 4.55 -2.60 17.35
CA ARG A 72 3.87 -3.38 16.30
C ARG A 72 3.43 -2.49 15.15
N MET A 73 2.79 -1.35 15.47
CA MET A 73 2.36 -0.40 14.44
C MET A 73 3.55 0.12 13.64
N ARG A 74 4.63 0.53 14.32
CA ARG A 74 5.85 0.97 13.66
C ARG A 74 6.50 -0.14 12.83
N ALA A 75 6.45 -1.38 13.30
CA ALA A 75 6.93 -2.54 12.55
C ALA A 75 6.20 -2.70 11.23
N PHE A 76 4.86 -2.69 11.28
CA PHE A 76 4.03 -2.79 10.10
C PHE A 76 4.30 -1.65 9.11
N LEU A 77 4.33 -0.40 9.60
CA LEU A 77 4.61 0.76 8.76
C LEU A 77 6.02 0.73 8.17
N ALA A 78 7.02 0.24 8.91
CA ALA A 78 8.36 0.07 8.39
C ALA A 78 8.40 -0.95 7.24
N CYS A 79 7.72 -2.09 7.38
CA CYS A 79 7.57 -3.07 6.28
C CYS A 79 6.91 -2.40 5.05
N MET A 80 5.82 -1.66 5.27
CA MET A 80 5.11 -0.90 4.22
C MET A 80 5.86 0.32 3.71
N LYS A 81 7.02 0.66 4.27
CA LYS A 81 7.77 1.89 3.98
C LYS A 81 6.86 3.14 4.07
N SER A 82 6.08 3.18 5.15
CA SER A 82 5.01 4.14 5.44
C SER A 82 5.13 4.74 6.85
N ASP A 83 6.27 4.59 7.52
CA ASP A 83 6.53 5.16 8.87
C ASP A 83 6.74 6.68 8.76
N THR A 84 5.66 7.42 8.51
CA THR A 84 5.65 8.89 8.45
C THR A 84 4.58 9.49 9.39
N PRO A 85 4.80 10.72 9.91
CA PRO A 85 3.81 11.40 10.74
C PRO A 85 2.42 11.54 10.07
N GLY A 86 2.37 11.82 8.77
CA GLY A 86 1.13 11.98 8.03
C GLY A 86 0.34 10.68 7.89
N MET A 87 1.02 9.54 7.74
CA MET A 87 0.38 8.22 7.68
C MET A 87 -0.20 7.79 9.05
N LEU A 88 0.42 8.22 10.15
CA LEU A 88 -0.04 7.93 11.51
C LEU A 88 -1.16 8.87 12.01
N ASN A 89 -1.45 9.96 11.30
CA ASN A 89 -2.42 10.95 11.73
C ASN A 89 -3.85 10.60 11.25
N PRO A 90 -4.79 10.23 12.15
CA PRO A 90 -6.15 9.84 11.77
C PRO A 90 -6.97 10.98 11.12
N ALA A 91 -6.58 12.23 11.34
CA ALA A 91 -7.22 13.38 10.70
C ALA A 91 -6.85 13.52 9.21
N ASN A 92 -5.74 12.89 8.80
CA ASN A 92 -5.29 12.86 7.41
C ASN A 92 -5.61 11.54 6.73
N VAL A 93 -5.35 10.43 7.42
CA VAL A 93 -5.59 9.06 6.94
C VAL A 93 -6.54 8.37 7.92
N PRO A 94 -7.84 8.23 7.59
CA PRO A 94 -8.78 7.49 8.43
C PRO A 94 -8.26 6.08 8.73
N THR A 95 -8.47 5.60 9.95
CA THR A 95 -7.90 4.32 10.44
C THR A 95 -8.29 3.12 9.58
N HIS A 96 -9.52 3.09 9.06
CA HIS A 96 -10.02 2.05 8.15
C HIS A 96 -9.43 2.12 6.73
N LEU A 97 -8.75 3.22 6.38
CA LEU A 97 -8.09 3.42 5.08
C LEU A 97 -6.55 3.33 5.17
N LEU A 98 -6.00 3.14 6.37
CA LEU A 98 -4.55 3.10 6.60
C LEU A 98 -3.86 2.02 5.76
N LEU A 99 -4.42 0.81 5.74
CA LEU A 99 -3.85 -0.31 5.00
C LEU A 99 -3.83 -0.02 3.50
N MET A 100 -4.94 0.48 2.94
CA MET A 100 -5.02 0.93 1.55
C MET A 100 -3.96 2.01 1.25
N CYS A 101 -3.85 3.03 2.08
CA CYS A 101 -2.88 4.12 1.88
C CYS A 101 -1.43 3.62 1.93
N CYS A 102 -1.12 2.63 2.79
CA CYS A 102 0.19 1.98 2.83
C CYS A 102 0.51 1.25 1.51
N VAL A 103 -0.47 0.54 0.93
CA VAL A 103 -0.31 -0.15 -0.35
C VAL A 103 -0.08 0.85 -1.48
N LEU A 104 -0.89 1.90 -1.56
CA LEU A 104 -0.77 2.95 -2.59
C LEU A 104 0.59 3.67 -2.50
N ARG A 105 1.02 4.01 -1.29
CA ARG A 105 2.36 4.56 -1.04
C ARG A 105 3.45 3.61 -1.54
N TYR A 106 3.34 2.32 -1.26
CA TYR A 106 4.29 1.33 -1.73
C TYR A 106 4.36 1.23 -3.26
N MET A 107 3.22 1.29 -3.94
CA MET A 107 3.16 1.32 -5.40
C MET A 107 3.86 2.57 -5.99
N ILE A 108 3.73 3.73 -5.33
CA ILE A 108 4.33 4.99 -5.79
C ILE A 108 5.85 4.98 -5.64
N GLN A 109 6.37 4.51 -4.52
CA GLN A 109 7.81 4.51 -4.24
C GLN A 109 8.56 3.33 -4.87
N TRP A 110 7.92 2.58 -5.77
CA TRP A 110 8.53 1.43 -6.43
C TRP A 110 9.83 1.84 -7.17
N PRO A 111 10.98 1.21 -6.87
CA PRO A 111 12.26 1.60 -7.46
C PRO A 111 12.38 1.24 -8.94
N GLY A 112 11.63 0.26 -9.43
CA GLY A 112 11.67 -0.18 -10.84
C GLY A 112 10.92 0.74 -11.81
N GLY A 113 10.48 1.90 -11.37
CA GLY A 113 9.83 2.92 -12.19
C GLY A 113 8.47 3.37 -11.67
N ARG A 114 7.92 4.40 -12.32
CA ARG A 114 6.61 4.95 -11.99
C ARG A 114 5.50 3.93 -12.30
N ILE A 115 4.96 3.31 -11.25
CA ILE A 115 3.80 2.40 -11.37
C ILE A 115 2.49 3.16 -11.31
N LEU A 116 2.38 4.24 -10.54
CA LEU A 116 1.12 4.95 -10.32
C LEU A 116 1.28 6.44 -10.68
N HIS A 117 0.33 6.98 -11.43
CA HIS A 117 0.22 8.40 -11.75
C HIS A 117 -0.74 9.12 -10.78
N ARG A 118 -0.63 10.45 -10.70
CA ARG A 118 -1.48 11.27 -9.82
C ARG A 118 -2.98 11.03 -10.01
N HIS A 119 -3.47 11.06 -11.24
CA HIS A 119 -4.89 10.86 -11.53
C HIS A 119 -5.37 9.42 -11.22
N GLU A 120 -4.47 8.44 -11.29
CA GLU A 120 -4.77 7.05 -10.90
C GLU A 120 -4.86 6.92 -9.37
N LEU A 121 -3.95 7.59 -8.64
CA LEU A 121 -4.02 7.73 -7.18
C LEU A 121 -5.31 8.43 -6.75
N ASP A 122 -5.67 9.54 -7.40
CA ASP A 122 -6.89 10.27 -7.12
C ASP A 122 -8.13 9.39 -7.34
N ALA A 123 -8.16 8.56 -8.39
CA ALA A 123 -9.25 7.61 -8.61
C ALA A 123 -9.35 6.55 -7.51
N PHE A 124 -8.22 6.01 -7.02
CA PHE A 124 -8.20 5.08 -5.88
C PHE A 124 -8.74 5.73 -4.59
N LEU A 125 -8.31 6.96 -4.30
CA LEU A 125 -8.72 7.68 -3.10
C LEU A 125 -10.18 8.13 -3.19
N ALA A 126 -10.62 8.64 -4.34
CA ALA A 126 -11.99 9.11 -4.56
C ALA A 126 -13.01 7.98 -4.45
N GLN A 127 -12.72 6.78 -4.98
CA GLN A 127 -13.63 5.65 -4.80
C GLN A 127 -13.71 5.18 -3.34
N ALA A 128 -12.61 5.27 -2.58
CA ALA A 128 -12.57 4.82 -1.19
C ALA A 128 -13.38 5.74 -0.24
N VAL A 129 -13.55 7.01 -0.60
CA VAL A 129 -14.33 7.98 0.19
C VAL A 129 -15.75 8.16 -0.34
N SER A 130 -16.11 7.52 -1.45
CA SER A 130 -17.43 7.64 -2.05
C SER A 130 -18.44 6.85 -1.23
N ALA A 131 -19.58 7.48 -0.91
CA ALA A 131 -20.69 6.81 -0.24
C ALA A 131 -21.23 5.62 -1.07
N GLN A 132 -21.09 5.66 -2.40
CA GLN A 132 -21.53 4.60 -3.30
C GLN A 132 -20.85 3.25 -3.01
N LEU A 133 -19.66 3.25 -2.41
CA LEU A 133 -18.97 2.03 -2.01
C LEU A 133 -19.79 1.19 -1.01
N TYR A 134 -20.68 1.82 -0.24
CA TYR A 134 -21.52 1.16 0.76
C TYR A 134 -22.96 0.92 0.29
N GLU A 135 -23.24 1.16 -1.00
CA GLU A 135 -24.57 1.04 -1.60
C GLU A 135 -24.55 -0.04 -2.70
N PRO A 136 -24.75 -1.34 -2.36
CA PRO A 136 -24.62 -2.45 -3.30
C PRO A 136 -25.52 -2.32 -4.54
N ASP A 137 -26.74 -1.81 -4.35
CA ASP A 137 -27.70 -1.61 -5.45
C ASP A 137 -27.16 -0.61 -6.48
N GLN A 138 -26.57 0.49 -6.01
CA GLN A 138 -25.96 1.50 -6.88
C GLN A 138 -24.71 0.95 -7.59
N LEU A 139 -23.90 0.13 -6.91
CA LEU A 139 -22.74 -0.53 -7.52
C LEU A 139 -23.15 -1.55 -8.60
N GLN A 140 -24.24 -2.27 -8.37
CA GLN A 140 -24.78 -3.21 -9.35
C GLN A 140 -25.22 -2.47 -10.62
N GLU A 141 -25.88 -1.33 -10.48
CA GLU A 141 -26.38 -0.50 -11.58
C GLU A 141 -25.30 0.27 -12.34
N LEU A 142 -24.11 0.49 -11.75
CA LEU A 142 -22.99 1.12 -12.45
C LEU A 142 -22.68 0.37 -13.76
N LYS A 143 -22.77 1.10 -14.87
CA LYS A 143 -22.44 0.61 -16.22
C LYS A 143 -21.09 1.17 -16.64
N ILE A 144 -20.16 0.26 -16.93
CA ILE A 144 -18.89 0.61 -17.57
C ILE A 144 -18.97 0.16 -19.02
N GLU A 145 -19.09 1.10 -19.95
CA GLU A 145 -19.21 0.77 -21.38
C GLU A 145 -17.99 0.01 -21.91
N LYS A 146 -16.79 0.41 -21.47
CA LYS A 146 -15.53 -0.19 -21.89
C LYS A 146 -14.51 -0.15 -20.76
N LEU A 147 -14.19 -1.33 -20.22
CA LEU A 147 -13.13 -1.52 -19.23
C LEU A 147 -11.81 -0.95 -19.72
N ASP A 148 -11.11 -0.26 -18.84
CA ASP A 148 -9.76 0.19 -19.10
C ASP A 148 -8.75 -0.89 -18.69
N PRO A 149 -7.93 -1.43 -19.62
CA PRO A 149 -6.94 -2.45 -19.30
C PRO A 149 -5.94 -1.99 -18.23
N ARG A 150 -5.62 -0.69 -18.20
CA ARG A 150 -4.74 -0.10 -17.20
C ARG A 150 -5.35 -0.17 -15.81
N GLY A 151 -6.65 0.13 -15.71
CA GLY A 151 -7.40 0.01 -14.46
C GLY A 151 -7.46 -1.43 -13.95
N VAL A 152 -7.60 -2.43 -14.83
CA VAL A 152 -7.59 -3.85 -14.43
C VAL A 152 -6.21 -4.25 -13.88
N GLN A 153 -5.14 -3.84 -14.55
CA GLN A 153 -3.77 -4.11 -14.09
C GLN A 153 -3.47 -3.45 -12.74
N LEU A 154 -3.89 -2.20 -12.55
CA LEU A 154 -3.74 -1.47 -11.30
C LEU A 154 -4.54 -2.11 -10.17
N ALA A 155 -5.80 -2.47 -10.41
CA ALA A 155 -6.63 -3.15 -9.44
C ALA A 155 -6.01 -4.50 -9.01
N ALA A 156 -5.55 -5.31 -9.97
CA ALA A 156 -4.89 -6.59 -9.68
C ALA A 156 -3.60 -6.40 -8.86
N LEU A 157 -2.79 -5.40 -9.22
CA LEU A 157 -1.57 -5.08 -8.50
C LEU A 157 -1.86 -4.56 -7.08
N PHE A 158 -2.86 -3.70 -6.94
CA PHE A 158 -3.34 -3.19 -5.66
C PHE A 158 -3.83 -4.31 -4.75
N MET A 159 -4.67 -5.22 -5.25
CA MET A 159 -5.16 -6.38 -4.47
C MET A 159 -4.03 -7.31 -4.03
N SER A 160 -3.03 -7.56 -4.89
CA SER A 160 -1.82 -8.28 -4.49
C SER A 160 -1.03 -7.54 -3.39
N GLY A 161 -1.03 -6.21 -3.42
CA GLY A 161 -0.47 -5.36 -2.38
C GLY A 161 -1.28 -5.42 -1.08
N VAL A 162 -2.60 -5.54 -1.14
CA VAL A 162 -3.46 -5.75 0.04
C VAL A 162 -3.13 -7.07 0.72
N ASP A 163 -3.07 -8.19 -0.02
CA ASP A 163 -2.68 -9.51 0.53
C ASP A 163 -1.32 -9.44 1.23
N THR A 164 -0.40 -8.72 0.61
CA THR A 164 0.93 -8.46 1.13
C THR A 164 0.91 -7.65 2.43
N ALA A 165 0.09 -6.60 2.49
CA ALA A 165 -0.06 -5.79 3.69
C ALA A 165 -0.73 -6.57 4.82
N LEU A 166 -1.68 -7.46 4.51
CA LEU A 166 -2.30 -8.37 5.48
C LEU A 166 -1.25 -9.31 6.08
N PHE A 167 -0.44 -9.94 5.24
CA PHE A 167 0.67 -10.78 5.69
C PHE A 167 1.63 -10.01 6.62
N ALA A 168 2.00 -8.78 6.23
CA ALA A 168 2.86 -7.93 7.05
C ALA A 168 2.21 -7.54 8.39
N ASN A 169 0.90 -7.27 8.39
CA ASN A 169 0.13 -6.97 9.60
C ASN A 169 0.15 -8.16 10.57
N ASP A 170 -0.16 -9.37 10.10
CA ASP A 170 -0.15 -10.58 10.91
C ASP A 170 1.21 -10.85 11.53
N ALA A 171 2.25 -10.76 10.69
CA ALA A 171 3.61 -11.00 11.11
C ALA A 171 4.15 -9.90 12.05
N CYS A 172 3.56 -8.69 12.05
CA CYS A 172 3.83 -7.64 13.03
C CYS A 172 2.99 -7.76 14.32
N GLY A 173 2.22 -8.84 14.51
CA GLY A 173 1.36 -9.02 15.70
C GLY A 173 0.03 -8.27 15.61
N GLN A 174 -0.49 -8.08 14.40
CA GLN A 174 -1.80 -7.50 14.10
C GLN A 174 -2.05 -6.10 14.69
N PRO A 175 -1.17 -5.10 14.44
CA PRO A 175 -1.40 -3.73 14.88
C PRO A 175 -2.60 -3.04 14.22
N VAL A 176 -2.98 -3.42 12.99
CA VAL A 176 -4.18 -2.97 12.31
C VAL A 176 -5.32 -3.97 12.60
N PRO A 177 -6.45 -3.52 13.17
CA PRO A 177 -7.60 -4.39 13.43
C PRO A 177 -8.16 -5.02 12.15
N TRP A 178 -8.70 -6.23 12.25
CA TRP A 178 -9.20 -6.99 11.09
C TRP A 178 -10.34 -6.25 10.38
N GLU A 179 -11.15 -5.48 11.12
CA GLU A 179 -12.25 -4.67 10.61
C GLU A 179 -11.77 -3.59 9.63
N HIS A 180 -10.50 -3.19 9.71
CA HIS A 180 -9.87 -2.19 8.86
C HIS A 180 -9.01 -2.82 7.75
N CYS A 181 -8.90 -4.14 7.73
CA CYS A 181 -8.03 -4.89 6.82
C CYS A 181 -8.77 -5.32 5.55
N CYS A 182 -10.05 -5.60 5.70
CA CYS A 182 -10.90 -6.16 4.66
C CYS A 182 -11.07 -5.23 3.43
N PRO A 183 -10.73 -5.66 2.20
CA PRO A 183 -10.69 -4.78 1.04
C PRO A 183 -12.04 -4.17 0.64
N TRP A 184 -13.15 -4.85 0.93
CA TRP A 184 -14.49 -4.37 0.58
C TRP A 184 -14.90 -3.07 1.30
N ILE A 185 -14.22 -2.69 2.38
CA ILE A 185 -14.52 -1.43 3.09
C ILE A 185 -13.90 -0.21 2.41
N TYR A 186 -12.96 -0.41 1.48
CA TYR A 186 -12.22 0.69 0.86
C TYR A 186 -11.99 0.51 -0.63
N PHE A 187 -12.42 -0.59 -1.26
CA PHE A 187 -12.19 -0.82 -2.68
C PHE A 187 -13.33 -1.61 -3.34
N ASP A 188 -13.88 -1.04 -4.42
CA ASP A 188 -14.69 -1.74 -5.41
C ASP A 188 -14.10 -1.54 -6.81
N GLY A 189 -13.89 -2.63 -7.54
CA GLY A 189 -13.22 -2.59 -8.85
C GLY A 189 -14.04 -1.91 -9.94
N LYS A 190 -15.37 -1.95 -9.84
CA LYS A 190 -16.28 -1.32 -10.80
C LYS A 190 -16.35 0.19 -10.55
N LEU A 191 -16.47 0.60 -9.29
CA LEU A 191 -16.41 1.99 -8.89
C LEU A 191 -15.07 2.62 -9.25
N PHE A 192 -13.95 1.92 -8.96
CA PHE A 192 -12.62 2.37 -9.35
C PHE A 192 -12.50 2.62 -10.86
N GLN A 193 -12.96 1.68 -11.69
CA GLN A 193 -12.96 1.85 -13.15
C GLN A 193 -13.78 3.08 -13.60
N SER A 194 -14.95 3.30 -13.00
CA SER A 194 -15.78 4.48 -13.28
C SER A 194 -15.03 5.78 -12.96
N LYS A 195 -14.40 5.89 -11.78
CA LYS A 195 -13.59 7.07 -11.41
C LYS A 195 -12.36 7.24 -12.30
N LEU A 196 -11.68 6.14 -12.62
CA LEU A 196 -10.47 6.16 -13.45
C LEU A 196 -10.76 6.63 -14.88
N ILE A 197 -11.87 6.18 -15.48
CA ILE A 197 -12.30 6.62 -16.82
C ILE A 197 -12.56 8.12 -16.84
N LYS A 198 -13.27 8.66 -15.84
CA LYS A 198 -13.48 10.11 -15.68
C LYS A 198 -12.15 10.86 -15.57
N ALA A 199 -11.21 10.33 -14.78
CA ALA A 199 -9.91 10.97 -14.56
C ALA A 199 -9.05 10.99 -15.83
N ILE A 200 -9.04 9.91 -16.62
CA ILE A 200 -8.16 9.74 -17.78
C ILE A 200 -8.79 10.30 -19.07
N ARG A 201 -9.99 9.84 -19.41
CA ARG A 201 -10.62 10.12 -20.72
C ARG A 201 -11.27 11.49 -20.72
N GLU A 202 -11.99 11.81 -19.65
CA GLU A 202 -12.72 13.07 -19.54
C GLU A 202 -11.85 14.19 -18.95
N LYS A 203 -10.67 13.84 -18.39
CA LYS A 203 -9.78 14.76 -17.65
C LYS A 203 -10.54 15.52 -16.57
N ALA A 204 -11.49 14.85 -15.93
CA ALA A 204 -12.37 15.45 -14.96
C ALA A 204 -11.57 15.97 -13.74
N PRO A 205 -11.92 17.14 -13.19
CA PRO A 205 -11.32 17.64 -11.96
C PRO A 205 -11.65 16.72 -10.77
N LEU A 206 -10.84 16.81 -9.70
CA LEU A 206 -11.00 15.97 -8.52
C LEU A 206 -12.40 16.05 -7.88
N ILE A 207 -13.05 17.21 -7.94
CA ILE A 207 -14.41 17.41 -7.42
C ILE A 207 -15.43 16.49 -8.10
N ASP A 208 -15.28 16.23 -9.41
CA ASP A 208 -16.18 15.35 -10.16
C ASP A 208 -15.90 13.87 -9.86
N LEU A 209 -14.63 13.54 -9.57
CA LEU A 209 -14.27 12.22 -9.04
C LEU A 209 -14.85 12.00 -7.64
N CYS A 210 -15.00 13.07 -6.85
CA CYS A 210 -15.57 13.05 -5.50
C CYS A 210 -17.09 13.28 -5.49
N ASP A 211 -17.78 13.00 -6.59
CA ASP A 211 -19.25 13.08 -6.70
C ASP A 211 -19.81 14.48 -6.36
N GLY A 212 -19.05 15.54 -6.62
CA GLY A 212 -19.41 16.92 -6.28
C GLY A 212 -19.26 17.27 -4.79
N GLN A 213 -18.72 16.35 -3.96
CA GLN A 213 -18.64 16.52 -2.51
C GLN A 213 -17.30 17.12 -2.09
N THR A 214 -17.32 18.36 -1.62
CA THR A 214 -16.11 19.09 -1.16
C THR A 214 -15.43 18.45 0.04
N GLU A 215 -16.19 17.80 0.94
CA GLU A 215 -15.64 17.07 2.08
C GLU A 215 -14.80 15.87 1.62
N GLN A 216 -15.26 15.13 0.60
CA GLN A 216 -14.51 14.03 0.01
C GLN A 216 -13.22 14.51 -0.65
N VAL A 217 -13.26 15.63 -1.39
CA VAL A 217 -12.05 16.27 -1.95
C VAL A 217 -11.03 16.54 -0.86
N SER A 218 -11.45 17.15 0.26
CA SER A 218 -10.57 17.43 1.40
C SER A 218 -9.93 16.17 1.98
N LYS A 219 -10.69 15.07 2.11
CA LYS A 219 -10.17 13.78 2.56
C LYS A 219 -9.15 13.20 1.57
N VAL A 220 -9.45 13.24 0.26
CA VAL A 220 -8.53 12.76 -0.79
C VAL A 220 -7.23 13.56 -0.79
N GLU A 221 -7.30 14.88 -0.71
CA GLU A 221 -6.12 15.76 -0.63
C GLU A 221 -5.22 15.43 0.55
N LYS A 222 -5.80 15.28 1.75
CA LYS A 222 -5.05 14.93 2.96
C LYS A 222 -4.41 13.55 2.87
N MET A 223 -5.16 12.54 2.41
CA MET A 223 -4.62 11.20 2.21
C MET A 223 -3.49 11.20 1.19
N ARG A 224 -3.67 11.91 0.06
CA ARG A 224 -2.64 12.05 -0.96
C ARG A 224 -1.39 12.72 -0.41
N GLN A 225 -1.54 13.80 0.37
CA GLN A 225 -0.41 14.48 1.01
C GLN A 225 0.36 13.53 1.95
N SER A 226 -0.34 12.77 2.80
CA SER A 226 0.28 11.76 3.67
C SER A 226 0.97 10.64 2.88
N ILE A 227 0.34 10.16 1.80
CA ILE A 227 0.89 9.11 0.92
C ILE A 227 2.18 9.59 0.23
N LEU A 228 2.28 10.87 -0.14
CA LEU A 228 3.45 11.41 -0.85
C LEU A 228 4.53 11.97 0.09
N GLU A 229 4.27 12.04 1.40
CA GLU A 229 5.18 12.61 2.39
C GLU A 229 6.57 11.96 2.34
N GLY A 230 7.62 12.75 2.12
CA GLY A 230 9.00 12.26 2.11
C GLY A 230 9.39 11.37 0.91
N ILE A 231 8.53 11.23 -0.11
CA ILE A 231 8.90 10.52 -1.35
C ILE A 231 9.71 11.45 -2.25
N ASN A 232 10.96 11.06 -2.54
CA ASN A 232 11.83 11.79 -3.45
C ASN A 232 11.55 11.40 -4.91
N PHE A 233 10.87 12.27 -5.66
CA PHE A 233 10.69 12.10 -7.10
C PHE A 233 11.96 12.48 -7.84
N ASN A 234 12.82 11.50 -8.11
CA ASN A 234 14.06 11.75 -8.86
C ASN A 234 13.71 12.25 -10.28
N ARG A 235 14.15 13.46 -10.66
CA ARG A 235 13.72 14.16 -11.91
C ARG A 235 13.87 13.32 -13.19
N GLN A 236 14.80 12.37 -13.23
CA GLN A 236 15.04 11.50 -14.40
C GLN A 236 14.02 10.35 -14.56
N ALA A 237 13.42 9.85 -13.48
CA ALA A 237 12.42 8.77 -13.53
C ALA A 237 10.98 9.28 -13.64
N TRP A 238 10.77 10.57 -13.40
CA TRP A 238 9.46 11.17 -13.14
C TRP A 238 9.17 12.35 -14.08
N GLY A 239 9.56 12.24 -15.36
CA GLY A 239 9.55 13.30 -16.37
C GLY A 239 8.45 14.35 -16.22
N GLY A 240 8.80 15.51 -15.67
CA GLY A 240 8.14 16.83 -15.75
C GLY A 240 6.67 16.98 -15.35
N GLN A 241 5.89 15.92 -15.21
CA GLN A 241 4.45 16.00 -14.94
C GLN A 241 4.18 15.93 -13.45
N GLY A 242 3.52 17.00 -12.97
CA GLY A 242 3.31 17.33 -11.57
C GLY A 242 2.68 16.21 -10.76
N TRP A 243 3.22 16.05 -9.55
CA TRP A 243 2.62 15.34 -8.43
C TRP A 243 1.81 16.29 -7.58
#